data_AF-A0A3D4UZV9-F1
#
_entry.id   AF-A0A3D4UZV9-F1
#
_cell.length_a   1.000
_cell.length_b   1.000
_cell.length_c   1.000
_cell.angle_alpha   90.00
_cell.angle_beta   90.00
_cell.angle_gamma   90.00
#
_symmetry.space_group_name_H-M   'P 1'
#
loop_
_entity.id
_entity.type
_entity.pdbx_description
1 polymer ?
#
loop_
_entity_poly.entity_id
_entity_poly.type
_entity_poly.pdbx_seq_one_letter_code
_entity_poly.pdbx_strand_id
1 'polypeptide(L)'
;MTTEIQAITETQVFDWTRQLCDTLEENYRNYHIDSLHLIIRSHEAKGKNADFAKRQVIDFEEGVSKLMKFRIHPTQKYLKVIQQEFDTGRNEYRDGSVHAFVDKKTGQVYKPAGWQKPAKHVRYDLSNPNDRERLLVEKKCSWSGGYLYLR
;
A
#
# COMPACT_ATOMS: atom_id res chain seq x y z
N MET A 1 -4.83 -37.31 -15.69
CA MET A 1 -4.09 -36.06 -15.97
C MET A 1 -3.53 -35.58 -14.65
N THR A 2 -2.26 -35.87 -14.39
CA THR A 2 -1.53 -35.34 -13.23
C THR A 2 -1.33 -33.85 -13.48
N THR A 3 -2.06 -33.02 -12.75
CA THR A 3 -1.82 -31.57 -12.77
C THR A 3 -0.43 -31.35 -12.18
N GLU A 4 0.54 -30.99 -13.01
CA GLU A 4 1.83 -30.52 -12.52
C GLU A 4 1.57 -29.28 -11.65
N ILE A 5 1.82 -29.40 -10.35
CA ILE A 5 1.79 -28.27 -9.44
C ILE A 5 3.01 -27.42 -9.80
N GLN A 6 2.80 -26.40 -10.61
CA GLN A 6 3.86 -25.48 -11.01
C GLN A 6 4.38 -24.76 -9.76
N ALA A 7 5.66 -24.96 -9.46
CA ALA A 7 6.29 -24.36 -8.29
C ALA A 7 6.26 -22.83 -8.40
N ILE A 8 5.89 -22.16 -7.30
CA ILE A 8 5.87 -20.70 -7.19
C ILE A 8 7.31 -20.19 -7.34
N THR A 9 7.49 -19.15 -8.13
CA THR A 9 8.78 -18.50 -8.37
C THR A 9 8.90 -17.19 -7.59
N GLU A 10 10.13 -16.78 -7.25
CA GLU A 10 10.37 -15.50 -6.58
C GLU A 10 9.93 -14.31 -7.45
N THR A 11 9.99 -14.44 -8.78
CA THR A 11 9.48 -13.45 -9.73
C THR A 11 7.98 -13.25 -9.60
N GLN A 12 7.20 -14.34 -9.54
CA GLN A 12 5.75 -14.24 -9.31
C GLN A 12 5.42 -13.56 -7.98
N VAL A 13 6.14 -13.92 -6.92
CA VAL A 13 5.95 -13.29 -5.60
C VAL A 13 6.28 -11.79 -5.67
N PHE A 14 7.32 -11.41 -6.41
CA PHE A 14 7.66 -10.01 -6.65
C PHE A 14 6.54 -9.28 -7.39
N ASP A 15 5.99 -9.85 -8.46
CA ASP A 15 4.90 -9.26 -9.23
C ASP A 15 3.62 -9.10 -8.41
N TRP A 16 3.25 -10.09 -7.59
CA TRP A 16 2.12 -9.97 -6.68
C TRP A 16 2.38 -8.92 -5.59
N THR A 17 3.62 -8.81 -5.12
CA THR A 17 3.99 -7.76 -4.14
C THR A 17 3.93 -6.38 -4.77
N ARG A 18 4.25 -6.25 -6.07
CA ARG A 18 4.09 -5.01 -6.83
C ARG A 18 2.63 -4.63 -6.96
N GLN A 19 1.78 -5.58 -7.34
CA GLN A 19 0.32 -5.36 -7.37
C GLN A 19 -0.21 -4.92 -6.00
N LEU A 20 0.28 -5.52 -4.91
CA LEU A 20 -0.07 -5.08 -3.56
C LEU A 20 0.32 -3.62 -3.31
N CYS A 21 1.51 -3.18 -3.72
CA CYS A 21 1.92 -1.79 -3.60
C CYS A 21 0.98 -0.87 -4.41
N ASP A 22 0.68 -1.23 -5.65
CA ASP A 22 -0.21 -0.45 -6.52
C ASP A 22 -1.62 -0.33 -5.92
N THR A 23 -2.17 -1.42 -5.35
CA THR A 23 -3.46 -1.40 -4.66
C THR A 23 -3.44 -0.54 -3.40
N LEU A 24 -2.36 -0.55 -2.62
CA LEU A 24 -2.21 0.30 -1.44
C LEU A 24 -2.13 1.79 -1.81
N GLU A 25 -1.39 2.12 -2.88
CA GLU A 25 -1.31 3.49 -3.40
C GLU A 25 -2.67 3.97 -3.91
N GLU A 26 -3.41 3.13 -4.64
CA GLU A 26 -4.76 3.44 -5.09
C GLU A 26 -5.73 3.63 -3.90
N ASN A 27 -5.64 2.77 -2.89
CA ASN A 27 -6.44 2.91 -1.68
C ASN A 27 -6.16 4.23 -0.95
N TYR A 28 -4.88 4.62 -0.81
CA TYR A 28 -4.52 5.91 -0.23
C TYR A 28 -5.02 7.08 -1.06
N ARG A 29 -4.85 7.00 -2.39
CA ARG A 29 -5.32 8.01 -3.33
C ARG A 29 -6.80 8.31 -3.15
N ASN A 30 -7.63 7.27 -3.15
CA ASN A 30 -9.09 7.39 -3.01
C ASN A 30 -9.46 7.96 -1.62
N TYR A 31 -8.83 7.45 -0.56
CA TYR A 31 -9.03 7.99 0.79
C TYR A 31 -8.68 9.48 0.89
N HIS A 32 -7.55 9.89 0.29
CA HIS A 32 -7.05 11.25 0.37
C HIS A 32 -7.96 12.23 -0.39
N ILE A 33 -8.38 11.90 -1.62
CA ILE A 33 -9.26 12.76 -2.40
C ILE A 33 -10.65 12.91 -1.76
N ASP A 34 -11.22 11.83 -1.23
CA ASP A 34 -12.49 11.87 -0.51
C ASP A 34 -12.41 12.79 0.72
N SER A 35 -11.30 12.71 1.45
CA SER A 35 -11.03 13.60 2.58
C SER A 35 -10.93 15.07 2.15
N LEU A 36 -10.26 15.37 1.02
CA LEU A 36 -10.17 16.73 0.51
C LEU A 36 -11.55 17.27 0.13
N HIS A 37 -12.38 16.49 -0.56
CA HIS A 37 -13.75 16.88 -0.89
C HIS A 37 -14.60 17.15 0.35
N LEU A 38 -14.45 16.34 1.40
CA LEU A 38 -15.15 16.57 2.67
C LEU A 38 -14.71 17.89 3.33
N ILE A 39 -13.41 18.18 3.33
CA ILE A 39 -12.85 19.45 3.85
C ILE A 39 -13.44 20.64 3.09
N ILE A 40 -13.43 20.58 1.75
CA ILE A 40 -13.98 21.63 0.89
C ILE A 40 -15.45 21.89 1.26
N ARG A 41 -16.30 20.85 1.25
CA ARG A 41 -17.72 20.96 1.59
C ARG A 41 -17.95 21.55 2.99
N SER A 42 -17.18 21.09 3.98
CA SER A 42 -17.27 21.56 5.38
C SER A 42 -16.86 23.01 5.53
N HIS A 43 -15.81 23.46 4.83
CA HIS A 43 -15.34 24.84 4.87
C HIS A 43 -16.33 25.76 4.16
N GLU A 44 -16.81 25.41 2.97
CA GLU A 44 -17.78 26.18 2.21
C GLU A 44 -19.09 26.35 2.99
N ALA A 45 -19.61 25.30 3.61
CA ALA A 45 -20.79 25.36 4.46
C ALA A 45 -20.64 26.30 5.68
N LYS A 46 -19.40 26.56 6.12
CA LYS A 46 -19.06 27.45 7.24
C LYS A 46 -18.58 28.83 6.77
N GLY A 47 -18.61 29.12 5.47
CA GLY A 47 -18.07 30.35 4.89
C GLY A 47 -16.55 30.50 5.09
N LYS A 48 -15.82 29.39 5.27
CA LYS A 48 -14.37 29.37 5.44
C LYS A 48 -13.66 29.14 4.10
N ASN A 49 -12.44 29.64 3.99
CA ASN A 49 -11.57 29.41 2.83
C ASN A 49 -11.15 27.92 2.74
N ALA A 50 -11.26 27.32 1.55
CA ALA A 50 -10.87 25.95 1.24
C ALA A 50 -9.81 25.85 0.13
N ASP A 51 -9.15 26.95 -0.23
CA ASP A 51 -8.25 27.09 -1.39
C ASP A 51 -7.10 26.09 -1.36
N PHE A 52 -6.55 25.82 -0.17
CA PHE A 52 -5.51 24.80 -0.01
C PHE A 52 -5.98 23.40 -0.43
N ALA A 53 -7.18 23.00 0.00
CA ALA A 53 -7.74 21.70 -0.37
C ALA A 53 -8.13 21.66 -1.86
N LYS A 54 -8.68 22.76 -2.39
CA LYS A 54 -8.98 22.91 -3.82
C LYS A 54 -7.73 22.80 -4.68
N ARG A 55 -6.63 23.45 -4.27
CA ARG A 55 -5.35 23.37 -4.97
C ARG A 55 -4.80 21.95 -5.00
N GLN A 56 -4.88 21.20 -3.90
CA GLN A 56 -4.46 19.80 -3.89
C GLN A 56 -5.28 18.90 -4.80
N VAL A 57 -6.59 19.17 -4.96
CA VAL A 57 -7.43 18.45 -5.95
C VAL A 57 -6.98 18.77 -7.37
N ILE A 58 -6.65 20.04 -7.67
CA ILE A 58 -6.10 20.43 -8.98
C ILE A 58 -4.76 19.74 -9.24
N ASP A 59 -3.84 19.78 -8.27
CA ASP A 59 -2.54 19.12 -8.38
C ASP A 59 -2.70 17.60 -8.62
N PHE A 60 -3.76 17.01 -8.07
CA PHE A 60 -4.13 15.62 -8.34
C PHE A 60 -4.62 15.40 -9.77
N GLU A 61 -5.54 16.21 -10.27
CA GLU A 61 -6.06 16.15 -11.66
C GLU A 61 -4.97 16.41 -12.70
N GLU A 62 -4.02 17.30 -12.40
CA GLU A 62 -2.86 17.61 -13.24
C GLU A 62 -1.76 16.53 -13.16
N GLY A 63 -1.90 15.53 -12.29
CA GLY A 63 -0.93 14.43 -12.12
C GLY A 63 0.40 14.86 -11.48
N VAL A 64 0.45 16.05 -10.86
CA VAL A 64 1.63 16.59 -10.18
C VAL A 64 1.61 16.34 -8.67
N SER A 65 0.50 15.80 -8.14
CA SER A 65 0.37 15.47 -6.73
C SER A 65 1.43 14.47 -6.26
N LYS A 66 2.00 14.74 -5.09
CA LYS A 66 3.06 13.93 -4.49
C LYS A 66 2.50 13.09 -3.35
N LEU A 67 1.59 12.19 -3.72
CA LEU A 67 0.93 11.29 -2.77
C LEU A 67 1.88 10.21 -2.24
N MET A 68 1.47 9.58 -1.14
CA MET A 68 2.17 8.45 -0.53
C MET A 68 2.42 7.34 -1.54
N LYS A 69 3.61 6.71 -1.44
CA LYS A 69 4.03 5.60 -2.29
C LYS A 69 4.40 4.39 -1.46
N PHE A 70 4.44 3.22 -2.10
CA PHE A 70 4.92 1.99 -1.50
C PHE A 70 6.03 1.40 -2.36
N ARG A 71 7.23 1.32 -1.82
CA ARG A 71 8.37 0.71 -2.51
C ARG A 71 8.65 -0.69 -1.99
N ILE A 72 9.08 -1.55 -2.90
CA ILE A 72 9.61 -2.87 -2.53
C ILE A 72 11.10 -2.74 -2.24
N HIS A 73 11.52 -3.24 -1.07
CA HIS A 73 12.91 -3.40 -0.69
C HIS A 73 13.24 -4.89 -0.49
N PRO A 74 13.90 -5.52 -1.46
CA PRO A 74 14.32 -6.92 -1.34
C PRO A 74 15.40 -7.10 -0.26
N THR A 75 15.26 -8.15 0.55
CA THR A 75 16.29 -8.64 1.49
C THR A 75 16.61 -10.10 1.19
N GLN A 76 17.47 -10.75 1.98
CA GLN A 76 17.81 -12.16 1.76
C GLN A 76 16.57 -13.08 1.77
N LYS A 77 15.62 -12.87 2.70
CA LYS A 77 14.44 -13.73 2.85
C LYS A 77 13.13 -13.07 2.41
N TYR A 78 13.00 -11.76 2.62
CA TYR A 78 11.73 -11.05 2.47
C TYR A 78 11.79 -9.96 1.41
N LEU A 79 10.66 -9.68 0.77
CA LEU A 79 10.36 -8.39 0.15
C LEU A 79 9.71 -7.52 1.22
N LYS A 80 10.35 -6.42 1.60
CA LYS A 80 9.74 -5.43 2.50
C LYS A 80 8.93 -4.45 1.66
N VAL A 81 7.68 -4.24 2.02
CA VAL A 81 6.86 -3.14 1.50
C VAL A 81 7.07 -1.95 2.42
N ILE A 82 7.65 -0.86 1.91
CA ILE A 82 8.00 0.32 2.69
C ILE A 82 7.13 1.48 2.23
N GLN A 83 6.44 2.10 3.18
CA GLN A 83 5.69 3.32 2.96
C GLN A 83 6.66 4.49 2.79
N GLN A 84 6.41 5.33 1.79
CA GLN A 84 7.16 6.54 1.52
C GLN A 84 6.24 7.76 1.48
N GLU A 85 6.72 8.85 2.06
CA GLU A 85 6.05 10.14 2.08
C GLU A 85 6.94 11.18 1.40
N PHE A 86 6.32 12.17 0.75
CA PHE A 86 7.07 13.23 0.10
C PHE A 86 7.47 14.32 1.09
N ASP A 87 8.77 14.58 1.19
CA ASP A 87 9.33 15.64 2.01
C ASP A 87 9.44 16.93 1.18
N THR A 88 8.52 17.87 1.42
CA THR A 88 8.49 19.15 0.70
C THR A 88 9.75 19.98 0.93
N GLY A 89 10.40 19.87 2.10
CA GLY A 89 11.60 20.62 2.42
C GLY A 89 12.83 20.15 1.64
N ARG A 90 12.90 18.85 1.34
CA ARG A 90 14.00 18.23 0.58
C ARG A 90 13.68 17.95 -0.88
N ASN A 91 12.41 18.10 -1.26
CA ASN A 91 11.88 17.79 -2.58
C ASN A 91 12.14 16.33 -3.02
N GLU A 92 12.04 15.38 -2.09
CA GLU A 92 12.28 13.94 -2.35
C GLU A 92 11.31 13.03 -1.57
N TYR A 93 11.16 11.78 -2.01
CA TYR A 93 10.43 10.76 -1.24
C TYR A 93 11.33 10.17 -0.16
N ARG A 94 10.78 10.02 1.05
CA ARG A 94 11.48 9.44 2.19
C ARG A 94 10.76 8.23 2.72
N ASP A 95 11.57 7.25 3.12
CA ASP A 95 11.08 6.07 3.82
C ASP A 95 10.50 6.47 5.19
N GLY A 96 9.26 6.05 5.44
CA GLY A 96 8.61 6.15 6.73
C GLY A 96 8.75 4.83 7.51
N SER A 97 7.77 3.94 7.34
CA SER A 97 7.70 2.66 8.03
C SER A 97 7.61 1.47 7.09
N VAL A 98 8.03 0.29 7.56
CA VAL A 98 7.69 -0.97 6.87
C VAL A 98 6.20 -1.23 7.05
N HIS A 99 5.48 -1.37 5.95
CA HIS A 99 4.05 -1.69 5.93
C HIS A 99 3.81 -3.19 6.05
N ALA A 100 4.57 -4.01 5.31
CA ALA A 100 4.46 -5.48 5.32
C ALA A 100 5.78 -6.16 4.96
N PHE A 101 5.90 -7.43 5.32
CA PHE A 101 6.94 -8.33 4.84
C PHE A 101 6.30 -9.45 4.02
N VAL A 102 6.84 -9.75 2.84
CA VAL A 102 6.41 -10.89 2.01
C VAL A 102 7.57 -11.86 1.90
N ASP A 103 7.38 -13.12 2.26
CA ASP A 103 8.40 -14.16 2.06
C ASP A 103 8.56 -14.44 0.57
N LYS A 104 9.80 -14.30 0.06
CA LYS A 104 10.10 -14.41 -1.37
C LYS A 104 9.77 -15.76 -1.97
N LYS A 105 9.80 -16.82 -1.17
CA LYS A 105 9.64 -18.20 -1.63
C LYS A 105 8.20 -18.67 -1.51
N THR A 106 7.53 -18.27 -0.43
CA THR A 106 6.17 -18.76 -0.14
C THR A 106 5.08 -17.80 -0.57
N GLY A 107 5.36 -16.50 -0.70
CA GLY A 107 4.33 -15.48 -0.92
C GLY A 107 3.57 -15.07 0.35
N GLN A 108 3.93 -15.66 1.50
CA GLN A 108 3.28 -15.35 2.77
C GLN A 108 3.56 -13.91 3.20
N VAL A 109 2.50 -13.20 3.56
CA VAL A 109 2.50 -11.81 4.03
C VAL A 109 2.44 -11.78 5.54
N TYR A 110 3.32 -10.99 6.14
CA TYR A 110 3.46 -10.82 7.57
C TYR A 110 3.33 -9.35 7.95
N LYS A 111 2.70 -9.11 9.09
CA LYS A 111 2.71 -7.80 9.75
C LYS A 111 4.14 -7.46 10.21
N PRO A 112 4.61 -6.21 10.10
CA PRO A 112 5.87 -5.78 10.71
C PRO A 112 5.81 -5.89 12.24
N ALA A 113 6.89 -6.39 12.87
CA ALA A 113 7.16 -6.23 14.30
C ALA A 113 8.21 -5.12 14.56
N GLY A 114 8.84 -4.64 13.50
CA GLY A 114 9.81 -3.55 13.47
C GLY A 114 10.41 -3.44 12.07
N TRP A 115 11.43 -2.60 11.91
CA TRP A 115 12.07 -2.37 10.61
C TRP A 115 12.79 -3.60 10.03
N GLN A 116 13.33 -4.44 10.92
CA GLN A 116 14.18 -5.56 10.53
C GLN A 116 13.42 -6.87 10.38
N LYS A 117 12.35 -7.08 11.14
CA LYS A 117 11.72 -8.41 11.30
C LYS A 117 10.19 -8.35 11.25
N PRO A 118 9.55 -9.38 10.65
CA PRO A 118 8.11 -9.55 10.73
C PRO A 118 7.66 -10.06 12.10
N ALA A 119 6.36 -9.95 12.36
CA ALA A 119 5.68 -10.67 13.42
C ALA A 119 5.62 -12.18 13.10
N LYS A 120 5.36 -13.02 14.11
CA LYS A 120 5.46 -14.47 14.00
C LYS A 120 4.44 -15.11 13.04
N HIS A 121 3.20 -14.63 13.08
CA HIS A 121 2.10 -15.28 12.37
C HIS A 121 1.95 -14.72 10.95
N VAL A 122 1.58 -15.58 10.01
CA VAL A 122 1.14 -15.21 8.65
C VAL A 122 -0.18 -14.42 8.76
N ARG A 123 -0.40 -13.45 7.86
CA ARG A 123 -1.66 -12.72 7.73
C ARG A 123 -2.43 -13.12 6.49
N TYR A 124 -1.71 -13.30 5.39
CA TYR A 124 -2.23 -13.70 4.09
C TYR A 124 -1.16 -14.45 3.34
N ASP A 125 -1.54 -15.11 2.26
CA ASP A 125 -0.62 -15.76 1.34
C ASP A 125 -0.87 -15.31 -0.10
N LEU A 126 0.06 -14.53 -0.68
CA LEU A 126 -0.06 -14.09 -2.07
C LEU A 126 0.05 -15.25 -3.07
N SER A 127 0.48 -16.44 -2.67
CA SER A 127 0.41 -17.61 -3.55
C SER A 127 -0.99 -18.22 -3.59
N ASN A 128 -1.82 -17.99 -2.55
CA ASN A 128 -3.19 -18.45 -2.49
C ASN A 128 -4.10 -17.51 -3.33
N PRO A 129 -4.79 -18.03 -4.36
CA PRO A 129 -5.68 -17.23 -5.19
C PRO A 129 -6.76 -16.48 -4.41
N ASN A 130 -7.34 -17.09 -3.37
CA ASN A 130 -8.41 -16.47 -2.59
C ASN A 130 -7.89 -15.27 -1.78
N ASP A 131 -6.69 -15.38 -1.22
CA ASP A 131 -6.08 -14.27 -0.49
C ASP A 131 -5.67 -13.14 -1.45
N ARG A 132 -5.15 -13.47 -2.64
CA ARG A 132 -4.89 -12.47 -3.68
C ARG A 132 -6.16 -11.75 -4.11
N GLU A 133 -7.24 -12.48 -4.36
CA GLU A 133 -8.52 -11.89 -4.75
C GLU A 133 -9.02 -10.93 -3.67
N ARG A 134 -9.03 -11.36 -2.39
CA ARG A 134 -9.44 -10.50 -1.28
C ARG A 134 -8.57 -9.25 -1.13
N LEU A 135 -7.25 -9.38 -1.25
CA LEU A 135 -6.34 -8.25 -1.06
C LEU A 135 -6.33 -7.30 -2.26
N LEU A 136 -6.19 -7.83 -3.47
CA LEU A 136 -5.85 -7.07 -4.68
C LEU A 136 -7.09 -6.70 -5.50
N VAL A 137 -8.13 -7.54 -5.51
CA VAL A 137 -9.34 -7.35 -6.33
C VAL A 137 -10.48 -6.76 -5.50
N GLU A 138 -10.82 -7.38 -4.37
CA GLU A 138 -11.83 -6.84 -3.44
C GLU A 138 -11.35 -5.61 -2.67
N LYS A 139 -10.08 -5.22 -2.84
CA LYS A 139 -9.44 -4.07 -2.19
C LYS A 139 -9.65 -4.07 -0.65
N LYS A 140 -9.57 -5.25 -0.02
CA LYS A 140 -9.63 -5.37 1.44
C LYS A 140 -8.32 -4.96 2.13
N CYS A 141 -7.25 -4.76 1.38
CA CYS A 141 -6.04 -4.13 1.90
C CYS A 141 -6.26 -2.61 2.08
N SER A 142 -5.55 -2.00 3.03
CA SER A 142 -5.60 -0.56 3.24
C SER A 142 -4.21 0.01 3.49
N TRP A 143 -3.97 1.23 3.03
CA TRP A 143 -2.70 1.94 3.24
C TRP A 143 -2.32 2.06 4.73
N SER A 144 -3.32 2.06 5.62
CA SER A 144 -3.15 2.13 7.07
C SER A 144 -2.77 0.79 7.74
N GLY A 145 -2.75 -0.32 7.00
CA GLY A 145 -2.30 -1.63 7.50
C GLY A 145 -3.29 -2.34 8.42
N GLY A 146 -4.55 -1.87 8.51
CA GLY A 146 -5.57 -2.47 9.37
C GLY A 146 -5.90 -3.93 9.03
N TYR A 147 -5.76 -4.30 7.75
CA TYR A 147 -5.94 -5.67 7.28
C TYR A 147 -4.88 -6.66 7.81
N LEU A 148 -3.72 -6.18 8.25
CA LEU A 148 -2.64 -7.02 8.80
C LEU A 148 -2.83 -7.37 10.28
N TYR A 149 -3.98 -7.05 10.88
CA TYR A 149 -4.31 -7.47 12.24
C TYR A 149 -5.13 -8.76 12.20
N LEU A 150 -4.79 -9.71 13.08
CA LEU A 150 -5.59 -10.92 13.28
C LEU A 150 -6.95 -10.50 13.84
N ARG A 151 -8.02 -11.13 13.36
CA ARG A 151 -9.39 -10.93 13.82
C ARG A 151 -9.89 -12.20 14.49
#